data_AF-A0A8B9C8K1-F1
#
_entry.id   AF-A0A8B9C8K1-F1
#
_cell.length_a   1.000
_cell.length_b   1.000
_cell.length_c   1.000
_cell.angle_alpha   90.00
_cell.angle_beta   90.00
_cell.angle_gamma   90.00
#
_symmetry.space_group_name_H-M   'P 1'
#
loop_
_entity.id
_entity.type
_entity.pdbx_description
1 polymer ?
#
loop_
_entity_poly.entity_id
_entity_poly.type
_entity_poly.pdbx_seq_one_letter_code
_entity_poly.pdbx_strand_id
1 'polypeptide(L)'
;MPSIFSYQSAEVDWCEGNFEHSTVIAEYYNTISNVSFFVLSAALLYLNRQYCQQRLSLLLTGVFSMYFHMTLSYVGQLLDELSILWTLAVAYSFWYPKVYFPRCIKSRYDSLGHSCCLHEAVLRGSSAGPLHTPGRLPHSRDSAQLSAQQ
;
A
#
# COMPACT_ATOMS: atom_id res chain seq x y z
N MET A 1 36.37 -6.33 0.44
CA MET A 1 35.05 -6.95 0.21
C MET A 1 34.30 -6.05 -0.76
N PRO A 2 33.65 -6.59 -1.80
CA PRO A 2 32.84 -5.77 -2.70
C PRO A 2 31.78 -5.00 -1.89
N SER A 3 31.44 -3.80 -2.34
CA SER A 3 30.42 -2.98 -1.69
C SER A 3 29.07 -3.69 -1.75
N ILE A 4 28.25 -3.59 -0.70
CA ILE A 4 26.89 -4.13 -0.67
C ILE A 4 25.98 -3.56 -1.79
N PHE A 5 26.37 -2.42 -2.35
CA PHE A 5 25.72 -1.77 -3.49
C PHE A 5 26.38 -2.07 -4.84
N SER A 6 27.48 -2.83 -4.89
CA SER A 6 28.10 -3.13 -6.17
C SER A 6 27.21 -4.04 -7.00
N TYR A 7 27.32 -3.92 -8.32
CA TYR A 7 26.66 -4.86 -9.23
C TYR A 7 27.12 -6.28 -8.92
N GLN A 8 26.20 -7.24 -9.06
CA GLN A 8 26.45 -8.68 -8.84
C GLN A 8 27.05 -8.98 -7.45
N SER A 9 26.62 -8.22 -6.43
CA SER A 9 26.96 -8.50 -5.02
C SER A 9 25.90 -9.37 -4.32
N ALA A 10 24.76 -9.63 -4.97
CA ALA A 10 23.72 -10.50 -4.45
C ALA A 10 24.23 -11.95 -4.29
N GLU A 11 23.61 -12.67 -3.35
CA GLU A 11 23.93 -14.08 -3.10
C GLU A 11 23.22 -15.00 -4.10
N VAL A 12 22.07 -14.55 -4.62
CA VAL A 12 21.22 -15.30 -5.54
C VAL A 12 21.31 -14.70 -6.95
N ASP A 13 21.51 -15.57 -7.93
CA ASP A 13 21.51 -15.29 -9.37
C ASP A 13 20.45 -16.20 -10.00
N TRP A 14 19.62 -15.66 -10.92
CA TRP A 14 18.58 -16.45 -11.56
C TRP A 14 19.09 -17.09 -12.85
N CYS A 15 18.20 -17.72 -13.62
CA CYS A 15 18.58 -18.45 -14.82
C CYS A 15 18.87 -17.56 -16.04
N GLU A 16 18.62 -16.25 -15.98
CA GLU A 16 18.82 -15.33 -17.09
C GLU A 16 20.31 -14.94 -17.22
N GLY A 17 20.81 -14.85 -18.46
CA GLY A 17 22.18 -14.42 -18.72
C GLY A 17 22.44 -12.97 -18.32
N ASN A 18 23.43 -12.77 -17.45
CA ASN A 18 23.84 -11.44 -16.98
C ASN A 18 24.48 -10.59 -18.10
N PHE A 19 23.97 -9.38 -18.31
CA PHE A 19 24.38 -8.38 -19.30
C PHE A 19 24.34 -8.88 -20.76
N GLU A 20 23.50 -9.88 -21.06
CA GLU A 20 23.41 -10.46 -22.40
C GLU A 20 22.78 -9.49 -23.42
N HIS A 21 21.76 -8.73 -22.99
CA HIS A 21 20.97 -7.85 -23.86
C HIS A 21 21.28 -6.35 -23.66
N SER A 22 21.90 -5.97 -22.55
CA SER A 22 22.22 -4.58 -22.20
C SER A 22 23.49 -4.51 -21.36
N THR A 23 24.31 -3.48 -21.57
CA THR A 23 25.53 -3.26 -20.77
C THR A 23 25.25 -2.60 -19.42
N VAL A 24 24.01 -2.17 -19.17
CA VAL A 24 23.60 -1.47 -17.95
C VAL A 24 22.67 -2.32 -17.08
N ILE A 25 21.85 -3.16 -17.70
CA ILE A 25 20.86 -4.00 -17.02
C ILE A 25 21.41 -5.42 -16.99
N ALA A 26 21.60 -5.97 -15.81
CA ALA A 26 22.14 -7.31 -15.64
C ALA A 26 21.16 -8.38 -16.16
N GLU A 27 19.95 -8.48 -15.62
CA GLU A 27 18.92 -9.39 -16.15
C GLU A 27 17.80 -8.60 -16.85
N TYR A 28 17.81 -8.59 -18.19
CA TYR A 28 16.99 -7.70 -19.00
C TYR A 28 15.50 -8.05 -18.96
N TYR A 29 15.16 -9.31 -19.21
CA TYR A 29 13.77 -9.77 -19.23
C TYR A 29 13.17 -9.80 -17.82
N ASN A 30 13.94 -10.20 -16.81
CA ASN A 30 13.51 -10.11 -15.42
C ASN A 30 13.27 -8.64 -14.99
N THR A 31 14.10 -7.69 -15.45
CA THR A 31 13.87 -6.26 -15.18
C THR A 31 12.61 -5.73 -15.89
N ILE A 32 12.41 -6.03 -17.18
CA ILE A 32 11.27 -5.49 -17.95
C ILE A 32 9.95 -6.12 -17.56
N SER A 33 9.92 -7.40 -17.21
CA SER A 33 8.68 -8.08 -16.79
C SER A 33 8.06 -7.42 -15.55
N ASN A 34 8.88 -6.82 -14.68
CA ASN A 34 8.44 -6.07 -13.50
C ASN A 34 7.67 -4.76 -13.84
N VAL A 35 7.73 -4.26 -15.08
CA VAL A 35 6.88 -3.13 -15.53
C VAL A 35 5.38 -3.46 -15.39
N SER A 36 5.01 -4.74 -15.43
CA SER A 36 3.64 -5.20 -15.22
C SER A 36 3.07 -4.80 -13.85
N PHE A 37 3.89 -4.69 -12.81
CA PHE A 37 3.45 -4.23 -11.47
C PHE A 37 2.94 -2.79 -11.49
N PHE A 38 3.53 -1.93 -12.33
CA PHE A 38 3.09 -0.54 -12.49
C PHE A 38 1.74 -0.47 -13.20
N VAL A 39 1.56 -1.29 -14.25
CA VAL A 39 0.29 -1.42 -14.97
C VAL A 39 -0.80 -1.96 -14.06
N LEU A 40 -0.50 -3.02 -13.30
CA LEU A 40 -1.44 -3.62 -12.35
C LEU A 40 -1.82 -2.63 -11.24
N SER A 41 -0.86 -1.90 -10.68
CA SER A 41 -1.15 -0.91 -9.64
C SER A 41 -2.01 0.24 -10.18
N ALA A 42 -1.76 0.70 -11.41
CA ALA A 42 -2.61 1.69 -12.08
C ALA A 42 -4.02 1.15 -12.38
N ALA A 43 -4.15 -0.11 -12.79
CA ALA A 43 -5.45 -0.75 -13.01
C ALA A 43 -6.24 -0.88 -11.70
N LEU A 44 -5.59 -1.26 -10.61
CA LEU A 44 -6.20 -1.31 -9.28
C LEU A 44 -6.61 0.09 -8.78
N LEU A 45 -5.84 1.12 -9.10
CA LEU A 45 -6.21 2.51 -8.84
C LEU A 45 -7.48 2.91 -9.59
N TYR A 46 -7.59 2.54 -10.87
CA TYR A 46 -8.75 2.84 -11.69
C TYR A 46 -10.00 2.12 -11.18
N LEU A 47 -9.89 0.83 -10.89
CA LEU A 47 -11.02 -0.01 -10.50
C LEU A 47 -11.48 0.23 -9.06
N ASN A 48 -10.56 0.49 -8.11
CA ASN A 48 -10.91 0.55 -6.70
C ASN A 48 -10.13 1.65 -5.93
N ARG A 49 -10.65 2.87 -6.00
CA ARG A 49 -10.06 4.07 -5.37
C ARG A 49 -9.90 4.00 -3.84
N GLN A 50 -10.58 3.08 -3.16
CA GLN A 50 -10.51 2.92 -1.70
C GLN A 50 -9.25 2.16 -1.22
N TYR A 51 -8.53 1.47 -2.11
CA TYR A 51 -7.39 0.60 -1.74
C TYR A 51 -6.04 1.27 -1.93
N CYS A 52 -5.73 2.22 -1.05
CA CYS A 52 -4.53 3.05 -1.15
C CYS A 52 -3.23 2.42 -0.66
N GLN A 53 -3.33 1.52 0.30
CA GLN A 53 -2.15 0.87 0.86
C GLN A 53 -1.66 -0.23 -0.07
N GLN A 54 -2.60 -0.96 -0.66
CA GLN A 54 -2.38 -2.00 -1.66
C GLN A 54 -1.68 -1.46 -2.91
N ARG A 55 -2.04 -0.25 -3.37
CA ARG A 55 -1.40 0.38 -4.55
C ARG A 55 0.06 0.72 -4.30
N LEU A 56 0.38 1.24 -3.12
CA LEU A 56 1.73 1.71 -2.81
C LEU A 56 2.65 0.52 -2.57
N SER A 57 2.17 -0.52 -1.87
CA SER A 57 2.95 -1.74 -1.67
C SER A 57 3.28 -2.43 -2.98
N LEU A 58 2.33 -2.51 -3.94
CA LEU A 58 2.57 -3.09 -5.26
C LEU A 58 3.54 -2.27 -6.12
N LEU A 59 3.44 -0.93 -6.10
CA LEU A 59 4.40 -0.07 -6.81
C LEU A 59 5.81 -0.21 -6.24
N LEU A 60 5.94 -0.20 -4.91
CA LEU A 60 7.23 -0.37 -4.24
C LEU A 60 7.83 -1.74 -4.56
N THR A 61 7.01 -2.79 -4.58
CA THR A 61 7.46 -4.15 -4.97
C THR A 61 8.01 -4.14 -6.40
N GLY A 62 7.30 -3.55 -7.36
CA GLY A 62 7.80 -3.44 -8.74
C GLY A 62 9.09 -2.64 -8.87
N VAL A 63 9.22 -1.52 -8.16
CA VAL A 63 10.44 -0.69 -8.17
C VAL A 63 11.64 -1.44 -7.59
N PHE A 64 11.47 -2.10 -6.44
CA PHE A 64 12.57 -2.81 -5.80
C PHE A 64 12.97 -4.07 -6.57
N SER A 65 12.00 -4.81 -7.14
CA SER A 65 12.30 -5.94 -8.01
C SER A 65 13.02 -5.53 -9.29
N MET A 66 12.58 -4.43 -9.94
CA MET A 66 13.32 -3.86 -11.09
C MET A 66 14.75 -3.47 -10.69
N TYR A 67 14.94 -2.81 -9.54
CA TYR A 67 16.27 -2.40 -9.08
C TYR A 67 17.17 -3.62 -8.78
N PHE A 68 16.61 -4.68 -8.19
CA PHE A 68 17.32 -5.93 -7.95
C PHE A 68 17.77 -6.57 -9.27
N HIS A 69 16.87 -6.86 -10.20
CA HIS A 69 17.23 -7.51 -11.47
C HIS A 69 18.10 -6.64 -12.39
N MET A 70 18.01 -5.31 -12.27
CA MET A 70 18.89 -4.41 -13.01
C MET A 70 20.33 -4.49 -12.50
N THR A 71 20.54 -4.63 -11.19
CA THR A 71 21.85 -4.47 -10.56
C THR A 71 22.47 -5.77 -10.04
N LEU A 72 21.66 -6.76 -9.68
CA LEU A 72 22.00 -7.89 -8.83
C LEU A 72 22.82 -7.48 -7.60
N SER A 73 22.40 -6.39 -6.94
CA SER A 73 23.03 -5.93 -5.70
C SER A 73 22.41 -6.60 -4.48
N TYR A 74 23.21 -6.83 -3.43
CA TYR A 74 22.71 -7.41 -2.17
C TYR A 74 21.64 -6.51 -1.51
N VAL A 75 21.83 -5.19 -1.54
CA VAL A 75 20.78 -4.27 -1.06
C VAL A 75 19.51 -4.39 -1.88
N GLY A 76 19.62 -4.54 -3.20
CA GLY A 76 18.48 -4.78 -4.08
C GLY A 76 17.72 -6.04 -3.68
N GLN A 77 18.44 -7.13 -3.43
CA GLN A 77 17.86 -8.40 -2.99
C GLN A 77 17.04 -8.23 -1.68
N LEU A 78 17.64 -7.58 -0.68
CA LEU A 78 16.97 -7.34 0.61
C LEU A 78 15.70 -6.47 0.45
N LEU A 79 15.77 -5.44 -0.40
CA LEU A 79 14.63 -4.56 -0.66
C LEU A 79 13.50 -5.30 -1.39
N ASP A 80 13.83 -6.12 -2.38
CA ASP A 80 12.85 -6.90 -3.14
C ASP A 80 12.13 -7.90 -2.22
N GLU A 81 12.88 -8.74 -1.50
CA GLU A 81 12.33 -9.73 -0.57
C GLU A 81 11.45 -9.08 0.52
N LEU A 82 11.93 -7.99 1.14
CA LEU A 82 11.17 -7.27 2.18
C LEU A 82 9.86 -6.69 1.62
N SER A 83 9.89 -6.18 0.40
CA SER A 83 8.72 -5.55 -0.23
C SER A 83 7.64 -6.57 -0.61
N ILE A 84 8.04 -7.76 -1.07
CA ILE A 84 7.14 -8.88 -1.33
C ILE A 84 6.45 -9.32 -0.04
N LEU A 85 7.22 -9.50 1.05
CA LEU A 85 6.66 -9.86 2.35
C LEU A 85 5.67 -8.81 2.86
N TRP A 86 5.97 -7.52 2.68
CA TRP A 86 5.06 -6.44 3.05
C TRP A 86 3.77 -6.47 2.24
N THR A 87 3.87 -6.64 0.92
CA THR A 87 2.70 -6.75 0.03
C THR A 87 1.85 -7.97 0.38
N LEU A 88 2.45 -9.12 0.67
CA LEU A 88 1.75 -10.32 1.14
C LEU A 88 1.06 -10.08 2.48
N ALA A 89 1.70 -9.38 3.44
CA ALA A 89 1.07 -9.04 4.71
C ALA A 89 -0.14 -8.13 4.55
N VAL A 90 -0.07 -7.15 3.64
CA VAL A 90 -1.21 -6.27 3.29
C VAL A 90 -2.34 -7.06 2.60
N ALA A 91 -1.99 -7.94 1.66
CA ALA A 91 -2.95 -8.80 0.97
C ALA A 91 -3.63 -9.80 1.92
N TYR A 92 -2.84 -10.45 2.79
CA TYR A 92 -3.32 -11.35 3.82
C TYR A 92 -4.24 -10.62 4.80
N SER A 93 -3.84 -9.43 5.25
CA SER A 93 -4.68 -8.58 6.07
C SER A 93 -6.01 -8.36 5.38
N PHE A 94 -6.03 -8.00 4.09
CA PHE A 94 -7.26 -7.77 3.34
C PHE A 94 -8.17 -9.00 3.23
N TRP A 95 -7.63 -10.17 2.89
CA TRP A 95 -8.40 -11.40 2.73
C TRP A 95 -8.81 -12.11 4.03
N TYR A 96 -8.21 -11.75 5.18
CA TYR A 96 -8.55 -12.39 6.44
C TYR A 96 -10.02 -12.10 6.85
N PRO A 97 -10.86 -13.14 7.10
CA PRO A 97 -12.25 -12.97 7.45
C PRO A 97 -12.41 -12.21 8.77
N LYS A 98 -13.24 -11.17 8.76
CA LYS A 98 -13.52 -10.35 9.96
C LYS A 98 -14.10 -11.14 11.14
N VAL A 99 -14.62 -12.34 10.89
CA VAL A 99 -15.27 -13.22 11.87
C VAL A 99 -14.30 -13.66 12.97
N TYR A 100 -13.00 -13.75 12.67
CA TYR A 100 -11.97 -14.17 13.62
C TYR A 100 -11.22 -13.00 14.28
N PHE A 101 -11.62 -11.75 14.04
CA PHE A 101 -10.97 -10.61 14.69
C PHE A 101 -11.37 -10.54 16.17
N PRO A 102 -10.40 -10.38 17.10
CA PRO A 102 -10.71 -10.15 18.49
C PRO A 102 -11.49 -8.83 18.64
N ARG A 103 -12.49 -8.82 19.55
CA ARG A 103 -13.44 -7.70 19.76
C ARG A 103 -12.77 -6.35 20.08
N CYS A 104 -11.48 -6.35 20.41
CA CYS A 104 -10.66 -5.18 20.73
C CYS A 104 -10.30 -4.33 19.49
N ILE A 105 -10.40 -4.88 18.26
CA ILE A 105 -10.06 -4.15 17.03
C ILE A 105 -11.37 -3.61 16.41
N LYS A 106 -11.77 -2.41 16.82
CA LYS A 106 -12.92 -1.70 16.24
C LYS A 106 -12.50 -1.02 14.93
N SER A 107 -12.83 -1.67 13.80
CA SER A 107 -12.83 -1.13 12.45
C SER A 107 -11.49 -0.81 11.79
N ARG A 108 -11.42 -1.03 10.47
CA ARG A 108 -10.22 -0.85 9.62
C ARG A 108 -10.12 0.54 8.98
N TYR A 109 -11.01 1.47 9.35
CA TYR A 109 -11.21 2.72 8.61
C TYR A 109 -10.72 3.99 9.33
N ASP A 110 -10.48 3.95 10.64
CA ASP A 110 -10.37 5.21 11.40
C ASP A 110 -8.98 5.86 11.36
N SER A 111 -7.93 5.13 10.97
CA SER A 111 -6.56 5.67 10.95
C SER A 111 -5.90 5.70 9.55
N LEU A 112 -6.26 4.77 8.65
CA LEU A 112 -5.50 4.55 7.40
C LEU A 112 -6.14 5.16 6.14
N GLY A 113 -7.41 5.57 6.18
CA GLY A 113 -8.12 6.18 5.06
C GLY A 113 -7.79 7.66 4.81
N HIS A 114 -7.38 8.39 5.85
CA HIS A 114 -7.16 9.85 5.77
C HIS A 114 -6.01 10.25 4.85
N SER A 115 -4.90 9.51 4.85
CA SER A 115 -3.73 9.84 4.03
C SER A 115 -4.02 9.75 2.52
N CYS A 116 -4.86 8.78 2.12
CA CYS A 116 -5.20 8.62 0.71
C CYS A 116 -6.22 9.63 0.20
N CYS A 117 -7.23 9.96 1.02
CA CYS A 117 -8.20 11.00 0.68
C CYS A 117 -7.51 12.35 0.48
N LEU A 118 -6.47 12.66 1.27
CA LEU A 118 -5.67 13.87 1.08
C LEU A 118 -4.93 13.87 -0.26
N HIS A 119 -4.28 12.75 -0.63
CA HIS A 119 -3.54 12.66 -1.90
C HIS A 119 -4.47 12.76 -3.12
N GLU A 120 -5.65 12.14 -3.08
CA GLU A 120 -6.69 12.31 -4.13
C GLU A 120 -7.24 13.74 -4.16
N ALA A 121 -7.43 14.40 -3.01
CA ALA A 121 -7.88 15.79 -2.94
C ALA A 121 -6.84 16.78 -3.50
N VAL A 122 -5.55 16.51 -3.27
CA VAL A 122 -4.43 17.27 -3.83
C VAL A 122 -4.33 17.08 -5.34
N LEU A 123 -4.45 15.84 -5.84
CA LEU A 123 -4.43 15.56 -7.29
C LEU A 123 -5.68 16.07 -8.03
N ARG A 124 -6.84 16.13 -7.37
CA ARG A 124 -8.08 16.66 -7.96
C ARG A 124 -8.21 18.18 -7.89
N GLY A 125 -7.22 18.90 -7.35
CA GLY A 125 -7.19 20.36 -7.38
C GLY A 125 -8.49 21.01 -6.87
N SER A 126 -9.08 20.48 -5.79
CA SER A 126 -10.36 20.99 -5.28
C SER A 126 -10.19 21.59 -3.90
N SER A 127 -10.34 22.92 -3.84
CA SER A 127 -10.42 23.74 -2.64
C SER A 127 -11.41 23.12 -1.65
N ALA A 128 -10.90 22.63 -0.51
CA ALA A 128 -11.74 22.18 0.58
C ALA A 128 -12.49 23.38 1.18
N GLY A 129 -13.75 23.56 0.78
CA GLY A 129 -14.69 24.43 1.49
C GLY A 129 -14.99 23.88 2.89
N PRO A 130 -15.37 24.72 3.87
CA PRO A 130 -15.48 24.32 5.27
C PRO A 130 -16.54 23.23 5.48
N LEU A 131 -16.17 22.24 6.30
CA LEU A 131 -16.97 21.09 6.72
C LEU A 131 -18.21 21.55 7.49
N HIS A 132 -19.39 21.42 6.89
CA HIS A 132 -20.67 21.62 7.58
C HIS A 132 -20.90 20.45 8.55
N THR A 133 -20.87 20.73 9.84
CA THR A 133 -21.18 19.76 10.91
C THR A 133 -22.66 19.37 10.86
N PRO A 134 -23.03 18.07 10.91
CA PRO A 134 -24.42 17.68 11.11
C PRO A 134 -24.83 17.91 12.56
N GLY A 135 -25.98 18.54 12.72
CA GLY A 135 -26.56 18.96 13.99
C GLY A 135 -26.74 17.82 15.00
N ARG A 136 -26.40 18.16 16.24
CA ARG A 136 -26.73 17.43 17.47
C ARG A 136 -28.25 17.42 17.66
N LEU A 137 -28.89 16.27 17.51
CA LEU A 137 -30.29 16.06 17.92
C LEU A 137 -30.40 16.19 19.46
N PRO A 138 -31.41 16.89 19.99
CA PRO A 138 -31.57 17.07 21.42
C PRO A 138 -32.17 15.82 22.09
N HIS A 139 -31.63 15.56 23.28
CA HIS A 139 -32.03 14.56 24.25
C HIS A 139 -33.47 14.84 24.72
N SER A 140 -34.46 14.06 24.23
CA SER A 140 -35.82 14.09 24.79
C SER A 140 -35.79 13.42 26.17
N ARG A 141 -36.16 14.18 27.20
CA ARG A 141 -36.31 13.72 28.58
C ARG A 141 -37.66 13.02 28.72
N ASP A 142 -37.64 11.70 28.86
CA ASP A 142 -38.71 10.98 29.54
C ASP A 142 -38.47 11.08 31.05
N SER A 143 -39.21 11.99 31.69
CA SER A 143 -39.34 12.05 33.15
C SER A 143 -40.74 12.56 33.47
N ALA A 144 -41.74 11.79 33.10
CA ALA A 144 -43.05 11.86 33.75
C ALA A 144 -42.96 11.15 35.10
N GLN A 145 -43.67 11.70 36.09
CA GLN A 145 -43.84 11.23 37.47
C GLN A 145 -42.88 11.82 38.51
N LEU A 146 -43.09 13.10 38.86
CA LEU A 146 -43.08 13.52 40.26
C LEU A 146 -44.25 14.48 40.52
N SER A 147 -45.05 14.09 41.50
CA SER A 147 -46.22 14.71 42.13
C SER A 147 -46.07 16.20 42.53
N ALA A 148 -47.15 16.99 42.33
CA ALA A 148 -47.76 17.96 43.28
C ALA A 148 -48.17 19.32 42.64
N GLN A 149 -49.35 19.81 43.07
CA GLN A 149 -50.02 21.10 42.75
C GLN A 149 -50.64 21.15 41.34
N GLN A 150 -51.95 21.05 41.14
CA GLN A 150 -53.06 21.80 41.75
C GLN A 150 -54.40 21.07 41.56
#